data_AF-A0A960A1A6-F1
#
_entry.id   AF-A0A960A1A6-F1
#
_cell.length_a   1.000
_cell.length_b   1.000
_cell.length_c   1.000
_cell.angle_alpha   90.00
_cell.angle_beta   90.00
_cell.angle_gamma   90.00
#
_symmetry.space_group_name_H-M   'P 1'
#
loop_
_entity.id
_entity.type
_entity.pdbx_description
1 polymer ?
#
loop_
_entity_poly.entity_id
_entity_poly.type
_entity_poly.pdbx_seq_one_letter_code
_entity_poly.pdbx_strand_id
1 'polypeptide(L)'
;MLTGLIVIGCLGSLTAPARADDLDDQQANLQSQLQQSVTDIDNHHAALDAATAQVVSSRQALADAQAVLAKAQSERDAAYAVDQQKANALASAEQELSDAKTAVSLGKNAVAAQQSKAAQDMRTTHQQNTGLISLGMLFVDTEDVGSVSSRVQWASTLYNANSTELNRLTQLQLQLQNAQTQLATLEDNARVAREAAAAQLSRTQAAEQAADSVANQVSQLVAANEAAEASAAQVLADERAAHASMQAQMDSVTQAIQE
;
A
#
# COMPACT_ATOMS: atom_id res chain seq x y z
N MET A 1 -57.69 -14.41 -15.61
CA MET A 1 -58.89 -14.48 -16.46
C MET A 1 -59.82 -15.52 -15.89
N LEU A 2 -60.99 -15.12 -15.39
CA LEU A 2 -62.11 -16.04 -15.17
C LEU A 2 -63.42 -15.30 -15.49
N THR A 3 -64.15 -15.86 -16.44
CA THR A 3 -65.48 -15.44 -16.91
C THR A 3 -66.54 -16.40 -16.38
N GLY A 4 -67.75 -15.89 -16.11
CA GLY A 4 -69.01 -16.67 -15.98
C GLY A 4 -69.81 -16.23 -14.76
N LEU A 5 -70.78 -15.32 -14.85
CA LEU A 5 -72.10 -15.31 -15.51
C LEU A 5 -73.17 -16.19 -14.82
N ILE A 6 -74.21 -15.48 -14.40
CA ILE A 6 -75.42 -15.81 -13.62
C ILE A 6 -76.43 -16.66 -14.40
N VAL A 7 -77.20 -17.52 -13.70
CA VAL A 7 -78.54 -17.99 -14.12
C VAL A 7 -79.53 -17.94 -12.95
N ILE A 8 -80.72 -17.38 -13.22
CA ILE A 8 -81.89 -17.19 -12.34
C ILE A 8 -82.95 -18.28 -12.64
N GLY A 9 -83.70 -18.76 -11.63
CA GLY A 9 -84.89 -19.61 -11.87
C GLY A 9 -85.82 -19.87 -10.66
N CYS A 10 -86.92 -19.10 -10.57
CA CYS A 10 -88.32 -19.32 -10.12
C CYS A 10 -88.79 -20.29 -8.98
N LEU A 11 -89.51 -19.67 -8.01
CA LEU A 11 -90.86 -19.95 -7.40
C LEU A 11 -91.24 -21.31 -6.73
N GLY A 12 -91.65 -21.25 -5.45
CA GLY A 12 -92.76 -22.09 -4.89
C GLY A 12 -92.69 -22.57 -3.41
N SER A 13 -93.55 -22.01 -2.55
CA SER A 13 -94.23 -22.56 -1.33
C SER A 13 -93.48 -23.05 -0.05
N LEU A 14 -93.80 -22.37 1.07
CA LEU A 14 -94.00 -22.86 2.46
C LEU A 14 -93.13 -24.03 2.97
N THR A 15 -91.95 -23.72 3.47
CA THR A 15 -91.49 -23.95 4.86
C THR A 15 -90.33 -22.98 5.09
N ALA A 16 -90.20 -22.40 6.27
CA ALA A 16 -89.04 -21.60 6.63
C ALA A 16 -88.05 -22.52 7.37
N PRO A 17 -87.04 -23.09 6.70
CA PRO A 17 -85.74 -23.29 7.32
C PRO A 17 -84.84 -22.08 7.01
N ALA A 18 -83.83 -21.88 7.84
CA ALA A 18 -82.62 -21.11 7.51
C ALA A 18 -82.71 -19.57 7.50
N ARG A 19 -83.21 -18.94 8.58
CA ARG A 19 -82.76 -17.59 8.99
C ARG A 19 -81.71 -17.62 10.11
N ALA A 20 -81.52 -18.79 10.74
CA ALA A 20 -80.46 -19.02 11.72
C ALA A 20 -79.15 -19.49 11.06
N ASP A 21 -79.24 -20.30 10.00
CA ASP A 21 -78.09 -20.82 9.23
C ASP A 21 -77.25 -19.68 8.63
N ASP A 22 -77.90 -18.67 8.04
CA ASP A 22 -77.24 -17.47 7.49
C ASP A 22 -76.50 -16.64 8.57
N LEU A 23 -77.01 -16.61 9.81
CA LEU A 23 -76.40 -15.86 10.91
C LEU A 23 -75.20 -16.61 11.49
N ASP A 24 -75.30 -17.93 11.64
CA ASP A 24 -74.20 -18.79 12.07
C ASP A 24 -73.07 -18.78 11.02
N ASP A 25 -73.41 -18.79 9.73
CA ASP A 25 -72.46 -18.65 8.61
C ASP A 25 -71.78 -17.27 8.60
N GLN A 26 -72.54 -16.19 8.84
CA GLN A 26 -71.97 -14.84 8.96
C GLN A 26 -71.02 -14.72 10.17
N GLN A 27 -71.38 -15.32 11.31
CA GLN A 27 -70.55 -15.32 12.50
C GLN A 27 -69.25 -16.12 12.28
N ALA A 28 -69.33 -17.29 11.65
CA ALA A 28 -68.17 -18.11 11.32
C ALA A 28 -67.23 -17.40 10.33
N ASN A 29 -67.79 -16.73 9.32
CA ASN A 29 -67.03 -15.96 8.35
C ASN A 29 -66.35 -14.74 9.00
N LEU A 30 -67.04 -14.07 9.91
CA LEU A 30 -66.48 -12.97 10.67
C LEU A 30 -65.34 -13.40 11.60
N GLN A 31 -65.51 -14.53 12.29
CA GLN A 31 -64.48 -15.08 13.15
C GLN A 31 -63.23 -15.51 12.36
N SER A 32 -63.43 -16.07 11.16
CA SER A 32 -62.36 -16.38 10.22
C SER A 32 -61.62 -15.11 9.77
N GLN A 33 -62.34 -14.06 9.38
CA GLN A 33 -61.77 -12.77 8.99
C GLN A 33 -60.97 -12.10 10.12
N LEU A 34 -61.46 -12.18 11.36
CA LEU A 34 -60.74 -11.69 12.54
C LEU A 34 -59.46 -12.48 12.80
N GLN A 35 -59.49 -13.82 12.70
CA GLN A 35 -58.29 -14.65 12.87
C GLN A 35 -57.25 -14.40 11.77
N GLN A 36 -57.71 -14.25 10.53
CA GLN A 36 -56.86 -13.90 9.39
C GLN A 36 -56.22 -12.52 9.62
N SER A 37 -57.01 -11.53 10.04
CA SER A 37 -56.55 -10.17 10.36
C SER A 37 -55.48 -10.16 11.46
N VAL A 38 -55.69 -10.89 12.56
CA VAL A 38 -54.69 -11.00 13.64
C VAL A 38 -53.40 -11.63 13.13
N THR A 39 -53.51 -12.68 12.32
CA THR A 39 -52.33 -13.35 11.73
C THR A 39 -51.58 -12.42 10.78
N ASP A 40 -52.30 -11.63 9.99
CA ASP A 40 -51.71 -10.67 9.05
C ASP A 40 -50.98 -9.53 9.80
N ILE A 41 -51.56 -9.00 10.89
CA ILE A 41 -50.89 -8.01 11.78
C ILE A 41 -49.58 -8.58 12.33
N ASP A 42 -49.62 -9.78 12.90
CA ASP A 42 -48.44 -10.40 13.50
C ASP A 42 -47.34 -10.61 12.44
N ASN A 43 -47.71 -11.03 11.23
CA ASN A 43 -46.78 -11.20 10.11
C ASN A 43 -46.17 -9.87 9.65
N HIS A 44 -46.96 -8.80 9.58
CA HIS A 44 -46.45 -7.50 9.17
C HIS A 44 -45.56 -6.85 10.22
N HIS A 45 -45.90 -6.96 11.51
CA HIS A 45 -45.03 -6.53 12.60
C HIS A 45 -43.70 -7.29 12.58
N ALA A 46 -43.74 -8.61 12.39
CA ALA A 46 -42.52 -9.41 12.23
C ALA A 46 -41.68 -8.98 11.02
N ALA A 47 -42.33 -8.63 9.90
CA ALA A 47 -41.64 -8.11 8.71
C ALA A 47 -41.00 -6.73 8.96
N LEU A 48 -41.69 -5.84 9.68
CA LEU A 48 -41.19 -4.51 10.03
C LEU A 48 -40.00 -4.60 11.00
N ASP A 49 -40.08 -5.47 12.00
CA ASP A 49 -38.99 -5.72 12.94
C ASP A 49 -37.77 -6.30 12.22
N ALA A 50 -37.97 -7.27 11.33
CA ALA A 50 -36.90 -7.85 10.52
C ALA A 50 -36.24 -6.81 9.59
N ALA A 51 -37.04 -5.97 8.93
CA ALA A 51 -36.53 -4.91 8.07
C ALA A 51 -35.76 -3.83 8.87
N THR A 52 -36.26 -3.46 10.04
CA THR A 52 -35.60 -2.51 10.95
C THR A 52 -34.26 -3.07 11.43
N ALA A 53 -34.23 -4.33 11.87
CA ALA A 53 -33.01 -5.02 12.28
C ALA A 53 -31.99 -5.08 11.12
N GLN A 54 -32.44 -5.33 9.90
CA GLN A 54 -31.59 -5.37 8.71
C GLN A 54 -30.97 -3.99 8.40
N VAL A 55 -31.73 -2.90 8.49
CA VAL A 55 -31.21 -1.53 8.30
C VAL A 55 -30.17 -1.19 9.37
N VAL A 56 -30.46 -1.49 10.64
CA VAL A 56 -29.53 -1.24 11.74
C VAL A 56 -28.22 -2.02 11.54
N SER A 57 -28.32 -3.32 11.22
CA SER A 57 -27.16 -4.18 10.94
C SER A 57 -26.34 -3.66 9.77
N SER A 58 -27.01 -3.27 8.67
CA SER A 58 -26.32 -2.74 7.49
C SER A 58 -25.62 -1.40 7.77
N ARG A 59 -26.25 -0.49 8.53
CA ARG A 59 -25.63 0.78 8.91
C ARG A 59 -24.41 0.56 9.80
N GLN A 60 -24.48 -0.38 10.73
CA GLN A 60 -23.34 -0.75 11.58
C GLN A 60 -22.20 -1.31 10.74
N ALA A 61 -22.47 -2.25 9.83
CA ALA A 61 -21.46 -2.81 8.95
C ALA A 61 -20.79 -1.75 8.07
N LEU A 62 -21.56 -0.78 7.57
CA LEU A 62 -21.02 0.34 6.80
C LEU A 62 -20.12 1.25 7.67
N ALA A 63 -20.54 1.58 8.89
CA ALA A 63 -19.73 2.37 9.81
C ALA A 63 -18.41 1.68 10.17
N ASP A 64 -18.45 0.38 10.44
CA ASP A 64 -17.25 -0.42 10.73
C ASP A 64 -16.31 -0.45 9.51
N ALA A 65 -16.85 -0.66 8.31
CA ALA A 65 -16.06 -0.65 7.08
C ALA A 65 -15.44 0.72 6.77
N GLN A 66 -16.16 1.82 7.05
CA GLN A 66 -15.62 3.18 6.93
C GLN A 66 -14.46 3.43 7.92
N ALA A 67 -14.55 2.91 9.13
CA ALA A 67 -13.46 2.98 10.10
C ALA A 67 -12.23 2.18 9.62
N VAL A 68 -12.44 0.99 9.05
CA VAL A 68 -11.37 0.18 8.45
C VAL A 68 -10.75 0.91 7.25
N LEU A 69 -11.57 1.58 6.41
CA LEU A 69 -11.09 2.37 5.27
C LEU A 69 -10.19 3.52 5.74
N ALA A 70 -10.62 4.28 6.75
CA ALA A 70 -9.83 5.37 7.30
C ALA A 70 -8.47 4.87 7.84
N LYS A 71 -8.46 3.72 8.51
CA LYS A 71 -7.22 3.07 8.97
C LYS A 71 -6.33 2.65 7.79
N ALA A 72 -6.88 2.00 6.77
CA ALA A 72 -6.13 1.57 5.59
C ALA A 72 -5.53 2.76 4.81
N GLN A 73 -6.29 3.86 4.68
CA GLN A 73 -5.81 5.10 4.06
C GLN A 73 -4.67 5.71 4.89
N SER A 74 -4.80 5.76 6.21
CA SER A 74 -3.72 6.24 7.08
C SER A 74 -2.46 5.38 6.98
N GLU A 75 -2.60 4.05 6.88
CA GLU A 75 -1.47 3.14 6.69
C GLU A 75 -0.79 3.33 5.35
N ARG A 76 -1.56 3.53 4.27
CA ARG A 76 -1.05 3.88 2.94
C ARG A 76 -0.27 5.20 2.97
N ASP A 77 -0.83 6.24 3.57
CA ASP A 77 -0.18 7.56 3.63
C ASP A 77 1.10 7.51 4.47
N ALA A 78 1.10 6.75 5.58
CA ALA A 78 2.30 6.48 6.35
C ALA A 78 3.36 5.71 5.55
N ALA A 79 2.94 4.72 4.74
CA ALA A 79 3.84 3.97 3.87
C ALA A 79 4.50 4.87 2.81
N TYR A 80 3.75 5.78 2.20
CA TYR A 80 4.28 6.80 1.28
C TYR A 80 5.29 7.74 1.93
N ALA A 81 5.03 8.17 3.17
CA ALA A 81 5.98 9.02 3.90
C ALA A 81 7.33 8.32 4.11
N VAL A 82 7.29 7.03 4.47
CA VAL A 82 8.52 6.21 4.60
C VAL A 82 9.15 5.95 3.23
N ASP A 83 8.37 5.75 2.19
CA ASP A 83 8.87 5.58 0.82
C ASP A 83 9.68 6.79 0.35
N GLN A 84 9.17 8.01 0.59
CA GLN A 84 9.92 9.24 0.31
C GLN A 84 11.24 9.32 1.11
N GLN A 85 11.23 8.93 2.39
CA GLN A 85 12.46 8.87 3.18
C GLN A 85 13.47 7.89 2.59
N LYS A 86 13.02 6.72 2.13
CA LYS A 86 13.89 5.71 1.48
C LYS A 86 14.40 6.18 0.12
N ALA A 87 13.57 6.86 -0.66
CA ALA A 87 13.98 7.46 -1.93
C ALA A 87 15.09 8.51 -1.72
N ASN A 88 14.94 9.39 -0.72
CA ASN A 88 15.96 10.39 -0.40
C ASN A 88 17.26 9.77 0.11
N ALA A 89 17.17 8.73 0.95
CA ALA A 89 18.33 7.99 1.43
C ALA A 89 19.06 7.27 0.28
N LEU A 90 18.31 6.67 -0.65
CA LEU A 90 18.86 6.05 -1.85
C LEU A 90 19.57 7.09 -2.73
N ALA A 91 18.93 8.22 -3.02
CA ALA A 91 19.54 9.28 -3.83
C ALA A 91 20.85 9.80 -3.20
N SER A 92 20.87 9.97 -1.88
CA SER A 92 22.07 10.38 -1.15
C SER A 92 23.18 9.33 -1.24
N ALA A 93 22.88 8.05 -1.03
CA ALA A 93 23.84 6.96 -1.13
C ALA A 93 24.40 6.80 -2.54
N GLU A 94 23.57 6.99 -3.58
CA GLU A 94 24.00 6.94 -4.97
C GLU A 94 24.91 8.12 -5.34
N GLN A 95 24.63 9.31 -4.81
CA GLN A 95 25.49 10.47 -4.97
C GLN A 95 26.85 10.25 -4.30
N GLU A 96 26.88 9.81 -3.04
CA GLU A 96 28.12 9.50 -2.32
C GLU A 96 28.95 8.44 -3.05
N LEU A 97 28.30 7.41 -3.59
CA LEU A 97 28.95 6.39 -4.39
C LEU A 97 29.57 6.97 -5.68
N SER A 98 28.86 7.86 -6.37
CA SER A 98 29.36 8.54 -7.56
C SER A 98 30.59 9.39 -7.26
N ASP A 99 30.54 10.15 -6.16
CA ASP A 99 31.65 10.99 -5.71
C ASP A 99 32.88 10.17 -5.32
N ALA A 100 32.67 9.04 -4.62
CA ALA A 100 33.75 8.12 -4.28
C ALA A 100 34.40 7.46 -5.51
N LYS A 101 33.60 7.08 -6.51
CA LYS A 101 34.14 6.57 -7.80
C LYS A 101 34.99 7.63 -8.49
N THR A 102 34.56 8.89 -8.45
CA THR A 102 35.32 10.02 -8.98
C THR A 102 36.62 10.24 -8.22
N ALA A 103 36.59 10.20 -6.89
CA ALA A 103 37.77 10.33 -6.04
C ALA A 103 38.81 9.22 -6.30
N VAL A 104 38.37 7.96 -6.47
CA VAL A 104 39.26 6.85 -6.85
C VAL A 104 39.87 7.08 -8.24
N SER A 105 39.10 7.56 -9.21
CA SER A 105 39.61 7.90 -10.54
C SER A 105 40.68 9.01 -10.49
N LEU A 106 40.40 10.10 -9.78
CA LEU A 106 41.34 11.20 -9.57
C LEU A 106 42.60 10.74 -8.84
N GLY A 107 42.47 9.90 -7.81
CA GLY A 107 43.60 9.33 -7.07
C GLY A 107 44.50 8.47 -7.96
N LYS A 108 43.92 7.61 -8.81
CA LYS A 108 44.68 6.81 -9.79
C LYS A 108 45.45 7.70 -10.77
N ASN A 109 44.81 8.75 -11.28
CA ASN A 109 45.45 9.70 -12.21
C ASN A 109 46.60 10.46 -11.53
N ALA A 110 46.43 10.88 -10.28
CA ALA A 110 47.47 11.57 -9.52
C ALA A 110 48.69 10.67 -9.26
N VAL A 111 48.47 9.41 -8.88
CA VAL A 111 49.56 8.42 -8.71
C VAL A 111 50.29 8.19 -10.03
N ALA A 112 49.57 8.01 -11.14
CA ALA A 112 50.18 7.80 -12.46
C ALA A 112 50.99 9.02 -12.94
N ALA A 113 50.47 10.23 -12.73
CA ALA A 113 51.17 11.47 -13.06
C ALA A 113 52.47 11.62 -12.25
N GLN A 114 52.42 11.30 -10.95
CA GLN A 114 53.57 11.33 -10.06
C GLN A 114 54.65 10.32 -10.47
N GLN A 115 54.25 9.11 -10.85
CA GLN A 115 55.17 8.07 -11.35
C GLN A 115 55.82 8.49 -12.67
N SER A 116 55.05 9.09 -13.59
CA SER A 116 55.57 9.59 -14.88
C SER A 116 56.58 10.72 -14.68
N LYS A 117 56.29 11.66 -13.79
CA LYS A 117 57.22 12.75 -13.42
C LYS A 117 58.52 12.18 -12.85
N ALA A 118 58.44 11.29 -11.86
CA ALA A 118 59.61 10.64 -11.28
C ALA A 118 60.46 9.90 -12.34
N ALA A 119 59.83 9.24 -13.31
CA ALA A 119 60.54 8.58 -14.41
C ALA A 119 61.23 9.56 -15.38
N GLN A 120 60.58 10.70 -15.67
CA GLN A 120 61.16 11.76 -16.52
C GLN A 120 62.33 12.47 -15.83
N ASP A 121 62.22 12.75 -14.53
CA ASP A 121 63.28 13.37 -13.74
C ASP A 121 64.52 12.47 -13.66
N MET A 122 64.31 11.15 -13.50
CA MET A 122 65.39 10.16 -13.59
C MET A 122 66.07 10.14 -14.96
N ARG A 123 65.32 10.15 -16.07
CA ARG A 123 65.89 10.18 -17.43
C ARG A 123 66.68 11.47 -17.69
N THR A 124 66.14 12.62 -17.28
CA THR A 124 66.77 13.93 -17.48
C THR A 124 68.07 14.03 -16.69
N THR A 125 68.06 13.58 -15.43
CA THR A 125 69.26 13.51 -14.59
C THR A 125 70.33 12.61 -15.21
N HIS A 126 69.93 11.49 -15.82
CA HIS A 126 70.84 10.58 -16.51
C HIS A 126 71.46 11.20 -17.79
N GLN A 127 70.72 12.04 -18.52
CA GLN A 127 71.18 12.67 -19.76
C GLN A 127 72.06 13.91 -19.54
N GLN A 128 71.78 14.73 -18.51
CA GLN A 128 72.50 15.98 -18.25
C GLN A 128 73.86 15.77 -17.56
N ASN A 129 74.07 14.62 -16.94
CA ASN A 129 75.32 14.27 -16.27
C ASN A 129 75.90 13.01 -16.93
N THR A 130 76.67 13.18 -18.00
CA THR A 130 77.48 12.09 -18.60
C THR A 130 78.56 11.55 -17.64
N GLY A 131 78.85 12.24 -16.52
CA GLY A 131 79.64 11.72 -15.40
C GLY A 131 78.92 10.65 -14.55
N LEU A 132 77.62 10.44 -14.76
CA LEU A 132 76.80 9.44 -14.06
C LEU A 132 76.65 8.12 -14.85
N ILE A 133 77.50 7.85 -15.84
CA ILE A 133 77.69 6.47 -16.34
C ILE A 133 78.01 5.51 -15.15
N SER A 134 78.55 6.04 -14.04
CA SER A 134 78.74 5.32 -12.78
C SER A 134 77.46 4.97 -12.00
N LEU A 135 76.30 5.61 -12.24
CA LEU A 135 75.02 5.17 -11.67
C LEU A 135 74.57 3.86 -12.30
N GLY A 136 74.82 3.66 -13.60
CA GLY A 136 74.66 2.36 -14.25
C GLY A 136 75.60 1.30 -13.67
N MET A 137 76.85 1.68 -13.36
CA MET A 137 77.84 0.81 -12.68
C MET A 137 77.62 0.61 -11.17
N LEU A 138 76.64 1.28 -10.56
CA LEU A 138 76.22 0.94 -9.19
C LEU A 138 75.24 -0.24 -9.17
N PHE A 139 74.64 -0.54 -10.33
CA PHE A 139 73.78 -1.70 -10.60
C PHE A 139 74.45 -2.75 -11.50
N VAL A 140 75.67 -2.48 -12.00
CA VAL A 140 76.52 -3.45 -12.71
C VAL A 140 77.72 -3.77 -11.81
N ASP A 141 77.74 -5.01 -11.35
CA ASP A 141 78.70 -5.61 -10.44
C ASP A 141 80.17 -5.29 -10.81
N THR A 142 80.85 -4.45 -10.01
CA THR A 142 82.30 -4.21 -10.11
C THR A 142 82.90 -4.06 -8.72
N GLU A 143 83.81 -4.97 -8.37
CA GLU A 143 84.36 -5.28 -7.04
C GLU A 143 85.29 -4.20 -6.40
N ASP A 144 85.11 -2.91 -6.67
CA ASP A 144 86.07 -1.88 -6.25
C ASP A 144 85.64 -1.06 -5.01
N VAL A 145 86.37 -1.26 -3.90
CA VAL A 145 86.05 -0.81 -2.53
C VAL A 145 86.40 0.67 -2.28
N GLY A 146 87.14 1.32 -3.19
CA GLY A 146 87.61 2.71 -3.04
C GLY A 146 86.56 3.81 -3.17
N SER A 147 85.30 3.49 -3.49
CA SER A 147 84.25 4.50 -3.81
C SER A 147 83.12 4.60 -2.78
N VAL A 148 83.17 3.86 -1.66
CA VAL A 148 82.06 3.77 -0.69
C VAL A 148 81.72 5.13 -0.06
N SER A 149 82.72 5.94 0.31
CA SER A 149 82.48 7.28 0.89
C SER A 149 81.78 8.22 -0.09
N SER A 150 82.20 8.25 -1.36
CA SER A 150 81.53 9.02 -2.40
C SER A 150 80.14 8.45 -2.69
N ARG A 151 79.97 7.13 -2.80
CA ARG A 151 78.66 6.48 -3.00
C ARG A 151 77.68 6.80 -1.88
N VAL A 152 78.12 6.84 -0.62
CA VAL A 152 77.27 7.21 0.53
C VAL A 152 76.90 8.69 0.49
N GLN A 153 77.81 9.58 0.06
CA GLN A 153 77.52 11.01 -0.11
C GLN A 153 76.60 11.30 -1.31
N TRP A 154 76.75 10.56 -2.42
CA TRP A 154 75.88 10.68 -3.59
C TRP A 154 74.52 10.00 -3.37
N ALA A 155 74.49 8.84 -2.69
CA ALA A 155 73.26 8.19 -2.27
C ALA A 155 72.51 9.02 -1.24
N SER A 156 73.19 9.66 -0.27
CA SER A 156 72.53 10.58 0.67
C SER A 156 72.03 11.85 -0.02
N THR A 157 72.74 12.35 -1.05
CA THR A 157 72.31 13.51 -1.83
C THR A 157 71.15 13.19 -2.78
N LEU A 158 71.15 12.04 -3.45
CA LEU A 158 70.02 11.54 -4.26
C LEU A 158 68.83 11.16 -3.38
N TYR A 159 69.06 10.51 -2.24
CA TYR A 159 68.02 10.18 -1.28
C TYR A 159 67.41 11.45 -0.67
N ASN A 160 68.22 12.45 -0.30
CA ASN A 160 67.70 13.74 0.18
C ASN A 160 67.02 14.56 -0.93
N ALA A 161 67.49 14.51 -2.18
CA ALA A 161 66.86 15.21 -3.30
C ALA A 161 65.54 14.56 -3.76
N ASN A 162 65.39 13.24 -3.59
CA ASN A 162 64.23 12.48 -4.06
C ASN A 162 63.26 12.05 -2.93
N SER A 163 63.60 12.32 -1.66
CA SER A 163 62.77 12.03 -0.48
C SER A 163 61.39 12.69 -0.59
N THR A 164 61.31 13.94 -1.06
CA THR A 164 60.03 14.65 -1.20
C THR A 164 59.11 13.99 -2.23
N GLU A 165 59.63 13.53 -3.37
CA GLU A 165 58.83 12.89 -4.43
C GLU A 165 58.37 11.47 -4.02
N LEU A 166 59.23 10.72 -3.31
CA LEU A 166 58.86 9.43 -2.71
C LEU A 166 57.79 9.61 -1.62
N ASN A 167 57.97 10.57 -0.71
CA ASN A 167 56.98 10.89 0.31
C ASN A 167 55.64 11.31 -0.32
N ARG A 168 55.69 12.10 -1.41
CA ARG A 168 54.48 12.52 -2.14
C ARG A 168 53.78 11.33 -2.80
N LEU A 169 54.53 10.43 -3.44
CA LEU A 169 53.98 9.22 -4.05
C LEU A 169 53.34 8.31 -2.98
N THR A 170 54.02 8.08 -1.85
CA THR A 170 53.47 7.30 -0.73
C THR A 170 52.20 7.93 -0.19
N GLN A 171 52.16 9.26 -0.03
CA GLN A 171 50.95 9.96 0.41
C GLN A 171 49.79 9.78 -0.58
N LEU A 172 50.04 9.91 -1.89
CA LEU A 172 49.02 9.70 -2.92
C LEU A 172 48.52 8.26 -2.97
N GLN A 173 49.40 7.27 -2.78
CA GLN A 173 49.04 5.86 -2.70
C GLN A 173 48.18 5.56 -1.46
N LEU A 174 48.51 6.13 -0.29
CA LEU A 174 47.69 6.00 0.91
C LEU A 174 46.31 6.66 0.73
N GLN A 175 46.25 7.84 0.12
CA GLN A 175 44.99 8.51 -0.21
C GLN A 175 44.13 7.67 -1.16
N LEU A 176 44.74 7.09 -2.21
CA LEU A 176 44.06 6.19 -3.14
C LEU A 176 43.55 4.93 -2.44
N GLN A 177 44.37 4.30 -1.59
CA GLN A 177 43.95 3.13 -0.81
C GLN A 177 42.75 3.45 0.08
N ASN A 178 42.81 4.57 0.82
CA ASN A 178 41.69 5.02 1.64
C ASN A 178 40.42 5.27 0.81
N ALA A 179 40.55 5.93 -0.35
CA ALA A 179 39.43 6.15 -1.26
C ALA A 179 38.84 4.84 -1.81
N GLN A 180 39.68 3.83 -2.10
CA GLN A 180 39.23 2.51 -2.54
C GLN A 180 38.51 1.74 -1.43
N THR A 181 39.01 1.81 -0.18
CA THR A 181 38.32 1.22 0.97
C THR A 181 36.96 1.90 1.20
N GLN A 182 36.92 3.23 1.14
CA GLN A 182 35.68 3.99 1.27
C GLN A 182 34.68 3.68 0.15
N LEU A 183 35.16 3.50 -1.08
CA LEU A 183 34.33 3.09 -2.22
C LEU A 183 33.62 1.76 -1.95
N ALA A 184 34.33 0.75 -1.44
CA ALA A 184 33.72 -0.55 -1.14
C ALA A 184 32.60 -0.43 -0.09
N THR A 185 32.79 0.39 0.95
CA THR A 185 31.74 0.68 1.94
C THR A 185 30.54 1.40 1.32
N LEU A 186 30.77 2.37 0.44
CA LEU A 186 29.70 3.12 -0.21
C LEU A 186 28.94 2.29 -1.26
N GLU A 187 29.61 1.35 -1.92
CA GLU A 187 28.97 0.36 -2.79
C GLU A 187 27.99 -0.52 -2.00
N ASP A 188 28.40 -0.97 -0.82
CA ASP A 188 27.52 -1.75 0.07
C ASP A 188 26.36 -0.89 0.60
N ASN A 189 26.62 0.33 1.06
CA ASN A 189 25.58 1.25 1.52
C ASN A 189 24.54 1.53 0.43
N ALA A 190 24.97 1.78 -0.81
CA ALA A 190 24.06 2.00 -1.93
C ALA A 190 23.25 0.73 -2.26
N ARG A 191 23.86 -0.45 -2.19
CA ARG A 191 23.15 -1.73 -2.34
C ARG A 191 22.07 -1.90 -1.27
N VAL A 192 22.43 -1.71 0.00
CA VAL A 192 21.48 -1.81 1.13
C VAL A 192 20.37 -0.77 1.01
N ALA A 193 20.69 0.47 0.60
CA ALA A 193 19.69 1.50 0.38
C ALA A 193 18.70 1.13 -0.74
N ARG A 194 19.18 0.54 -1.84
CA ARG A 194 18.33 0.04 -2.93
C ARG A 194 17.42 -1.08 -2.47
N GLU A 195 17.95 -2.06 -1.74
CA GLU A 195 17.18 -3.17 -1.17
C GLU A 195 16.11 -2.66 -0.20
N ALA A 196 16.45 -1.70 0.67
CA ALA A 196 15.52 -1.09 1.60
C ALA A 196 14.41 -0.28 0.89
N ALA A 197 14.76 0.48 -0.16
CA ALA A 197 13.79 1.21 -0.97
C ALA A 197 12.85 0.25 -1.73
N ALA A 198 13.39 -0.80 -2.35
CA ALA A 198 12.58 -1.81 -3.04
C ALA A 198 11.62 -2.56 -2.09
N ALA A 199 12.11 -2.95 -0.91
CA ALA A 199 11.28 -3.58 0.11
C ALA A 199 10.18 -2.64 0.61
N GLN A 200 10.49 -1.35 0.78
CA GLN A 200 9.49 -0.36 1.18
C GLN A 200 8.45 -0.12 0.08
N LEU A 201 8.86 0.00 -1.18
CA LEU A 201 7.96 0.14 -2.31
C LEU A 201 6.94 -1.01 -2.37
N SER A 202 7.40 -2.26 -2.15
CA SER A 202 6.51 -3.42 -2.09
C SER A 202 5.49 -3.32 -0.94
N ARG A 203 5.88 -2.78 0.21
CA ARG A 203 4.94 -2.53 1.33
C ARG A 203 3.94 -1.43 1.00
N THR A 204 4.39 -0.35 0.35
CA THR A 204 3.51 0.74 -0.10
C THR A 204 2.46 0.22 -1.08
N GLN A 205 2.86 -0.59 -2.06
CA GLN A 205 1.94 -1.24 -3.00
C GLN A 205 0.93 -2.15 -2.31
N ALA A 206 1.37 -2.93 -1.30
CA ALA A 206 0.46 -3.76 -0.53
C ALA A 206 -0.56 -2.92 0.27
N ALA A 207 -0.12 -1.79 0.85
CA ALA A 207 -1.00 -0.88 1.57
C ALA A 207 -2.00 -0.17 0.64
N GLU A 208 -1.58 0.23 -0.57
CA GLU A 208 -2.45 0.75 -1.62
C GLU A 208 -3.54 -0.26 -1.99
N GLN A 209 -3.15 -1.51 -2.31
CA GLN A 209 -4.09 -2.58 -2.67
C GLN A 209 -5.07 -2.88 -1.54
N ALA A 210 -4.61 -2.86 -0.29
CA ALA A 210 -5.47 -3.03 0.87
C ALA A 210 -6.49 -1.89 0.99
N ALA A 211 -6.07 -0.63 0.82
CA ALA A 211 -6.95 0.52 0.84
C ALA A 211 -8.00 0.48 -0.29
N ASP A 212 -7.59 0.11 -1.51
CA ASP A 212 -8.50 -0.02 -2.66
C ASP A 212 -9.51 -1.15 -2.48
N SER A 213 -9.06 -2.29 -1.94
CA SER A 213 -9.95 -3.42 -1.61
C SER A 213 -11.02 -3.02 -0.59
N VAL A 214 -10.62 -2.32 0.47
CA VAL A 214 -11.56 -1.83 1.50
C VAL A 214 -12.49 -0.75 0.92
N ALA A 215 -11.99 0.13 0.06
CA ALA A 215 -12.83 1.13 -0.61
C ALA A 215 -13.94 0.47 -1.46
N ASN A 216 -13.61 -0.61 -2.16
CA ASN A 216 -14.59 -1.41 -2.91
C ASN A 216 -15.61 -2.08 -1.97
N GLN A 217 -15.17 -2.60 -0.82
CA GLN A 217 -16.09 -3.17 0.18
C GLN A 217 -17.05 -2.11 0.74
N VAL A 218 -16.55 -0.90 1.04
CA VAL A 218 -17.41 0.21 1.47
C VAL A 218 -18.43 0.54 0.39
N SER A 219 -18.03 0.60 -0.88
CA SER A 219 -18.98 0.84 -1.99
C SER A 219 -20.07 -0.25 -2.08
N GLN A 220 -19.71 -1.52 -1.86
CA GLN A 220 -20.69 -2.62 -1.84
C GLN A 220 -21.64 -2.50 -0.63
N LEU A 221 -21.12 -2.11 0.53
CA LEU A 221 -21.92 -1.93 1.74
C LEU A 221 -22.84 -0.72 1.65
N VAL A 222 -22.44 0.36 0.96
CA VAL A 222 -23.32 1.48 0.65
C VAL A 222 -24.50 1.02 -0.20
N ALA A 223 -24.24 0.28 -1.28
CA ALA A 223 -25.32 -0.27 -2.12
C ALA A 223 -26.23 -1.25 -1.36
N ALA A 224 -25.66 -2.08 -0.48
CA ALA A 224 -26.43 -2.98 0.39
C ALA A 224 -27.28 -2.20 1.41
N ASN A 225 -26.78 -1.08 1.91
CA ASN A 225 -27.50 -0.20 2.83
C ASN A 225 -28.68 0.46 2.14
N GLU A 226 -28.47 1.03 0.94
CA GLU A 226 -29.52 1.61 0.13
C GLU A 226 -30.62 0.59 -0.19
N ALA A 227 -30.24 -0.65 -0.51
CA ALA A 227 -31.19 -1.74 -0.75
C ALA A 227 -31.97 -2.12 0.52
N ALA A 228 -31.31 -2.18 1.68
CA ALA A 228 -31.98 -2.45 2.96
C ALA A 228 -32.96 -1.34 3.34
N GLU A 229 -32.59 -0.07 3.14
CA GLU A 229 -33.45 1.08 3.40
C GLU A 229 -34.66 1.10 2.46
N ALA A 230 -34.46 0.79 1.17
CA ALA A 230 -35.56 0.67 0.20
C ALA A 230 -36.53 -0.47 0.57
N SER A 231 -35.99 -1.62 0.99
CA SER A 231 -36.80 -2.76 1.46
C SER A 231 -37.61 -2.39 2.71
N ALA A 232 -37.00 -1.70 3.68
CA ALA A 232 -37.70 -1.25 4.87
C ALA A 232 -38.78 -0.21 4.57
N ALA A 233 -38.53 0.71 3.63
CA ALA A 233 -39.53 1.67 3.17
C ALA A 233 -40.73 0.98 2.49
N GLN A 234 -40.48 -0.09 1.72
CA GLN A 234 -41.55 -0.88 1.10
C GLN A 234 -42.38 -1.61 2.15
N VAL A 235 -41.75 -2.29 3.12
CA VAL A 235 -42.46 -2.97 4.22
C VAL A 235 -43.31 -1.99 5.02
N LEU A 236 -42.81 -0.78 5.28
CA LEU A 236 -43.58 0.27 5.95
C LEU A 236 -44.77 0.75 5.11
N ALA A 237 -44.63 0.83 3.80
CA ALA A 237 -45.73 1.19 2.90
C ALA A 237 -46.81 0.09 2.85
N ASP A 238 -46.39 -1.17 2.76
CA ASP A 238 -47.28 -2.34 2.77
C ASP A 238 -48.03 -2.44 4.10
N GLU A 239 -47.36 -2.22 5.23
CA GLU A 239 -47.98 -2.20 6.56
C GLU A 239 -49.03 -1.08 6.69
N ARG A 240 -48.74 0.12 6.18
CA ARG A 240 -49.72 1.22 6.14
C ARG A 240 -50.93 0.89 5.29
N ALA A 241 -50.73 0.21 4.16
CA ALA A 241 -51.82 -0.22 3.28
C ALA A 241 -52.66 -1.32 3.93
N ALA A 242 -52.02 -2.29 4.59
CA ALA A 242 -52.69 -3.36 5.33
C ALA A 242 -53.54 -2.79 6.48
N HIS A 243 -52.97 -1.87 7.27
CA HIS A 243 -53.70 -1.18 8.33
C HIS A 243 -54.92 -0.41 7.80
N ALA A 244 -54.79 0.30 6.67
CA ALA A 244 -55.91 1.02 6.07
C ALA A 244 -57.02 0.07 5.56
N SER A 245 -56.64 -1.05 4.92
CA SER A 245 -57.59 -2.08 4.48
C SER A 245 -58.34 -2.70 5.66
N MET A 246 -57.64 -2.98 6.74
CA MET A 246 -58.21 -3.58 7.95
C MET A 246 -59.16 -2.64 8.68
N GLN A 247 -58.84 -1.35 8.75
CA GLN A 247 -59.76 -0.31 9.24
C GLN A 247 -61.08 -0.33 8.44
N ALA A 248 -60.99 -0.36 7.11
CA ALA A 248 -62.17 -0.42 6.24
C ALA A 248 -62.98 -1.71 6.40
N GLN A 249 -62.33 -2.85 6.61
CA GLN A 249 -63.01 -4.12 6.90
C GLN A 249 -63.73 -4.09 8.25
N MET A 250 -63.10 -3.56 9.31
CA MET A 250 -63.77 -3.38 10.61
C MET A 250 -64.99 -2.46 10.52
N ASP A 251 -64.89 -1.37 9.76
CA ASP A 251 -66.01 -0.45 9.54
C ASP A 251 -67.17 -1.14 8.81
N SER A 252 -66.87 -1.94 7.77
CA SER A 252 -67.86 -2.72 7.01
C SER A 252 -68.54 -3.78 7.87
N VAL A 253 -67.78 -4.48 8.70
CA VAL A 253 -68.30 -5.48 9.66
C VAL A 253 -69.22 -4.80 10.67
N THR A 254 -68.80 -3.65 11.21
CA THR A 254 -69.59 -2.92 12.20
C THR A 254 -70.93 -2.45 11.62
N GLN A 255 -70.95 -2.03 10.35
CA GLN A 255 -72.20 -1.72 9.65
C GLN A 255 -73.09 -2.96 9.48
N ALA A 256 -72.54 -4.10 9.07
CA ALA A 256 -73.30 -5.34 8.85
C ALA A 256 -73.93 -5.91 10.13
N ILE A 257 -73.37 -5.61 11.32
CA ILE A 257 -73.95 -6.01 12.62
C ILE A 257 -75.08 -5.05 13.06
N GLN A 258 -75.12 -3.83 12.54
CA GLN A 258 -76.11 -2.81 12.91
C GLN A 258 -77.39 -2.83 12.04
N GLU A 259 -77.35 -3.46 10.85
CA GLU A 259 -78.50 -3.71 9.97
C GLU A 259 -79.24 -5.03 10.31
#